data_AF-A0A7K7G1K5-F1
#
_entry.id   AF-A0A7K7G1K5-F1
#
_cell.length_a   1.000
_cell.length_b   1.000
_cell.length_c   1.000
_cell.angle_alpha   90.00
_cell.angle_beta   90.00
_cell.angle_gamma   90.00
#
_symmetry.space_group_name_H-M   'P 1'
#
loop_
_entity.id
_entity.type
_entity.pdbx_description
1 polymer ?
#
loop_
_entity_poly.entity_id
_entity_poly.type
_entity_poly.pdbx_seq_one_letter_code
_entity_poly.pdbx_strand_id
1 'polypeptide(L)'
;YFQLFLVERAGRRTLHLVGLGGMAVCAVLMTVALALKDVVEWIRYISIVATFGFVALFEIGPGPIPWFIVAELFSQGPRPAAMAVAGCSNWTSNFLVGMLFPYAEKLCGSYVFLIFLVFLVIFFVFTFFKVPETKGRTFEDISRGFEGRAEGSSTSPVEKNPMVELNSIQPDKEV
;
A
#
# COMPACT_ATOMS: atom_id res chain seq x y z
N TYR A 1 13.79 -7.56 9.53
CA TYR A 1 14.99 -6.72 9.36
C TYR A 1 15.31 -6.39 7.90
N PHE A 2 15.37 -7.36 6.98
CA PHE A 2 15.68 -7.09 5.56
C PHE A 2 14.73 -6.08 4.89
N GLN A 3 13.41 -6.22 5.05
CA GLN A 3 12.43 -5.27 4.52
C GLN A 3 12.56 -3.87 5.14
N LEU A 4 12.82 -3.75 6.45
CA LEU A 4 13.00 -2.45 7.10
C LEU A 4 14.17 -1.68 6.50
N PHE A 5 15.31 -2.36 6.32
CA PHE A 5 16.48 -1.78 5.67
C PHE A 5 16.20 -1.38 4.21
N LEU A 6 15.43 -2.20 3.48
CA LEU A 6 15.05 -1.93 2.09
C LEU A 6 14.08 -0.73 1.99
N VAL A 7 13.12 -0.63 2.90
CA VAL A 7 12.14 0.47 2.96
C VAL A 7 12.82 1.80 3.29
N GLU A 8 13.73 1.82 4.26
CA GLU A 8 14.50 3.01 4.63
C GLU A 8 15.40 3.48 3.48
N ARG A 9 16.00 2.53 2.76
CA ARG A 9 16.98 2.84 1.70
C ARG A 9 16.36 3.11 0.33
N ALA A 10 15.27 2.45 -0.05
CA ALA A 10 14.61 2.61 -1.36
C ALA A 10 13.44 3.61 -1.34
N GLY A 11 12.72 3.75 -0.22
CA GLY A 11 11.49 4.55 -0.16
C GLY A 11 10.24 3.70 -0.38
N ARG A 12 9.16 4.04 0.32
CA ARG A 12 7.94 3.22 0.41
C ARG A 12 7.24 3.12 -0.96
N ARG A 13 7.08 4.22 -1.69
CA ARG A 13 6.37 4.21 -2.98
C ARG A 13 7.18 3.48 -4.05
N THR A 14 8.48 3.71 -4.10
CA THR A 14 9.38 3.00 -5.03
C THR A 14 9.32 1.48 -4.79
N LEU A 15 9.35 1.04 -3.54
CA LEU A 15 9.29 -0.38 -3.20
C LEU A 15 7.94 -1.01 -3.56
N HIS A 16 6.84 -0.28 -3.38
CA HIS A 16 5.50 -0.72 -3.78
C HIS A 16 5.39 -0.85 -5.31
N LEU A 17 5.87 0.14 -6.06
CA LEU A 17 5.85 0.11 -7.52
C LEU A 17 6.73 -1.00 -8.10
N VAL A 18 7.93 -1.20 -7.55
CA VAL A 18 8.82 -2.30 -7.97
C VAL A 18 8.17 -3.66 -7.68
N GLY A 19 7.55 -3.82 -6.52
CA GLY A 19 6.81 -5.04 -6.18
C GLY A 19 5.66 -5.30 -7.16
N LEU A 20 4.79 -4.31 -7.40
CA LEU A 20 3.67 -4.43 -8.36
C LEU A 20 4.14 -4.73 -9.79
N GLY A 21 5.18 -4.02 -10.26
CA GLY A 21 5.75 -4.23 -11.59
C GLY A 21 6.38 -5.60 -11.74
N GLY A 22 7.14 -6.05 -10.74
CA GLY A 22 7.72 -7.39 -10.74
C GLY A 22 6.67 -8.49 -10.72
N MET A 23 5.62 -8.34 -9.89
CA MET A 23 4.50 -9.27 -9.85
C MET A 23 3.75 -9.34 -11.20
N ALA A 24 3.63 -8.21 -11.90
CA ALA A 24 3.03 -8.16 -13.24
C ALA A 24 3.85 -8.99 -14.25
N VAL A 25 5.19 -8.88 -14.21
CA VAL A 25 6.08 -9.70 -15.04
C VAL A 25 5.92 -11.18 -14.71
N CYS A 26 5.90 -11.55 -13.43
CA CYS A 26 5.65 -12.93 -13.01
C CYS A 26 4.29 -13.45 -13.47
N ALA A 27 3.24 -12.63 -13.43
CA ALA A 27 1.91 -13.00 -13.91
C ALA A 27 1.91 -13.33 -15.42
N VAL A 28 2.59 -12.50 -16.23
CA VAL A 28 2.77 -12.77 -17.66
C VAL A 28 3.55 -14.06 -17.89
N LEU A 29 4.65 -14.27 -17.15
CA LEU A 29 5.45 -15.49 -17.24
C LEU A 29 4.63 -16.74 -16.89
N MET A 30 3.79 -16.69 -15.86
CA MET A 30 2.89 -17.78 -15.50
C MET A 30 1.85 -18.05 -16.59
N THR A 31 1.24 -17.02 -17.18
CA THR A 31 0.32 -17.17 -18.32
C THR A 31 0.99 -17.86 -19.50
N VAL A 32 2.18 -17.40 -19.90
CA VAL A 32 2.92 -17.99 -21.04
C VAL A 32 3.33 -19.43 -20.73
N ALA A 33 3.82 -19.70 -19.52
CA ALA A 33 4.23 -21.03 -19.11
C ALA A 33 3.05 -22.01 -19.11
N LEU A 34 1.88 -21.59 -18.61
CA LEU A 34 0.68 -22.43 -18.64
C LEU A 34 0.09 -22.60 -20.04
N ALA A 35 0.24 -21.60 -20.93
CA ALA A 35 -0.23 -21.72 -22.32
C ALA A 35 0.61 -22.73 -23.13
N LEU A 36 1.89 -22.88 -22.79
CA LEU A 36 2.83 -23.75 -23.48
C LEU A 36 3.09 -25.09 -22.76
N LYS A 37 2.42 -25.35 -21.63
CA LYS A 37 2.68 -26.51 -20.76
C LYS A 37 2.54 -27.87 -21.48
N ASP A 38 1.66 -27.94 -22.47
CA ASP A 38 1.36 -29.17 -23.22
C ASP A 38 2.26 -29.35 -24.45
N VAL A 39 3.03 -28.32 -24.83
CA VAL A 39 3.98 -28.34 -25.95
C VAL A 39 5.41 -28.54 -25.45
N VAL A 40 5.72 -28.03 -24.25
CA VAL A 40 7.09 -27.91 -23.73
C VAL A 40 7.14 -28.42 -22.29
N GLU A 41 7.58 -29.66 -22.07
CA GLU A 41 7.47 -30.30 -20.75
C GLU A 41 8.17 -29.53 -19.61
N TRP A 42 9.34 -28.97 -19.87
CA TRP A 42 10.16 -28.23 -18.89
C TRP A 42 9.58 -26.85 -18.50
N ILE A 43 8.61 -26.32 -19.25
CA ILE A 43 8.06 -24.98 -18.98
C ILE A 43 7.20 -24.95 -17.70
N ARG A 44 6.74 -26.11 -17.22
CA ARG A 44 6.05 -26.24 -15.93
C ARG A 44 6.92 -25.78 -14.76
N TYR A 45 8.24 -26.00 -14.82
CA TYR A 45 9.18 -25.56 -13.80
C TYR A 45 9.31 -24.04 -13.78
N ILE A 46 9.22 -23.39 -14.96
CA ILE A 46 9.20 -21.93 -15.06
C ILE A 46 7.97 -21.36 -14.36
N SER A 47 6.80 -21.98 -14.52
CA SER A 47 5.59 -21.56 -13.80
C SER A 47 5.78 -21.63 -12.29
N ILE A 48 6.40 -22.70 -11.77
CA ILE A 48 6.67 -22.87 -10.33
C ILE A 48 7.61 -21.76 -9.84
N VAL A 49 8.72 -21.54 -10.53
CA VAL A 49 9.69 -20.48 -10.18
C VAL A 49 9.05 -19.10 -10.24
N ALA A 50 8.21 -18.84 -11.25
CA ALA A 50 7.47 -17.59 -11.40
C ALA A 50 6.47 -17.37 -10.25
N THR A 51 5.80 -18.43 -9.76
CA THR A 51 4.94 -18.34 -8.57
C THR A 51 5.73 -17.96 -7.32
N PHE A 52 6.89 -18.58 -7.08
CA PHE A 52 7.73 -18.19 -5.94
C PHE A 52 8.26 -16.76 -6.08
N GLY A 53 8.64 -16.35 -7.29
CA GLY A 53 9.03 -14.97 -7.59
C GLY A 53 7.90 -13.97 -7.31
N PHE A 54 6.67 -14.32 -7.72
CA PHE A 54 5.48 -13.52 -7.45
C PHE A 54 5.26 -13.31 -5.95
N VAL A 55 5.34 -14.38 -5.16
CA VAL A 55 5.21 -14.30 -3.69
C VAL A 55 6.34 -13.47 -3.09
N ALA A 56 7.59 -13.68 -3.51
CA ALA A 56 8.72 -12.89 -3.00
C ALA A 56 8.57 -11.38 -3.28
N LEU A 57 8.11 -11.02 -4.48
CA LEU A 57 7.88 -9.63 -4.89
C LEU A 57 6.68 -9.00 -4.17
N PHE A 58 5.65 -9.81 -3.90
CA PHE A 58 4.53 -9.41 -3.05
C PHE A 58 4.99 -9.06 -1.63
N GLU A 59 5.81 -9.92 -1.02
CA GLU A 59 6.36 -9.69 0.32
C GLU A 59 7.30 -8.48 0.37
N ILE A 60 7.97 -8.13 -0.74
CA ILE A 60 8.87 -6.95 -0.76
C ILE A 60 8.08 -5.64 -0.80
N GLY A 61 6.97 -5.57 -1.55
CA GLY A 61 6.23 -4.32 -1.76
C GLY A 61 4.82 -4.33 -1.17
N PRO A 62 3.82 -4.89 -1.87
CA PRO A 62 2.41 -4.78 -1.46
C PRO A 62 2.05 -5.40 -0.11
N GLY A 63 2.78 -6.42 0.35
CA GLY A 63 2.54 -7.10 1.61
C GLY A 63 2.73 -6.18 2.83
N PRO A 64 3.94 -5.65 3.07
CA PRO A 64 4.25 -4.90 4.28
C PRO A 64 3.83 -3.42 4.25
N ILE A 65 3.80 -2.79 3.06
CA ILE A 65 3.68 -1.33 2.93
C ILE A 65 2.35 -0.77 3.47
N PRO A 66 1.18 -1.38 3.21
CA PRO A 66 -0.08 -0.91 3.79
C PRO A 66 -0.07 -0.90 5.32
N TRP A 67 0.58 -1.90 5.94
CA TRP A 67 0.72 -1.98 7.39
C TRP A 67 1.59 -0.86 7.97
N PHE A 68 2.69 -0.53 7.29
CA PHE A 68 3.53 0.61 7.68
C PHE A 68 2.81 1.94 7.48
N ILE A 69 2.12 2.11 6.35
CA ILE A 69 1.37 3.34 6.04
C ILE A 69 0.24 3.58 7.06
N VAL A 70 -0.48 2.55 7.48
CA VAL A 70 -1.50 2.67 8.53
C VAL A 70 -0.87 3.03 9.89
N ALA A 71 0.27 2.45 10.23
CA ALA A 71 0.98 2.82 11.46
C ALA A 71 1.51 4.26 11.44
N GLU A 72 1.92 4.75 10.26
CA GLU A 72 2.43 6.12 10.04
C GLU A 72 1.30 7.17 9.91
N LEU A 73 0.14 6.84 9.32
CA LEU A 73 -0.96 7.80 9.10
C LEU A 73 -1.87 8.04 10.31
N PHE A 74 -1.93 7.11 11.27
CA PHE A 74 -2.87 7.20 12.40
C PHE A 74 -2.15 7.43 13.74
N SER A 75 -2.68 8.36 14.53
CA SER A 75 -2.27 8.59 15.92
C SER A 75 -2.57 7.37 16.80
N GLN A 76 -1.94 7.26 17.97
CA GLN A 76 -2.00 6.09 18.88
C GLN A 76 -3.43 5.59 19.16
N GLY A 77 -4.44 6.47 19.19
CA GLY A 77 -5.84 6.12 19.43
C GLY A 77 -6.49 5.27 18.32
N PRO A 78 -6.67 5.77 17.10
CA PRO A 78 -7.33 5.04 16.01
C PRO A 78 -6.49 3.93 15.36
N ARG A 79 -5.18 3.86 15.64
CA ARG A 79 -4.26 2.91 14.99
C ARG A 79 -4.67 1.43 15.11
N PRO A 80 -5.07 0.88 16.27
CA PRO A 80 -5.43 -0.54 16.37
C PRO A 80 -6.66 -0.90 15.53
N ALA A 81 -7.65 0.00 15.45
CA ALA A 81 -8.84 -0.21 14.64
C ALA A 81 -8.52 -0.20 13.14
N ALA A 82 -7.69 0.75 12.68
CA ALA A 82 -7.26 0.81 11.29
C ALA A 82 -6.44 -0.43 10.88
N MET A 83 -5.55 -0.91 11.76
CA MET A 83 -4.80 -2.16 11.54
C MET A 83 -5.74 -3.38 11.48
N ALA A 84 -6.75 -3.46 12.34
CA ALA A 84 -7.72 -4.54 12.32
C ALA A 84 -8.50 -4.57 10.99
N VAL A 85 -8.97 -3.42 10.50
CA VAL A 85 -9.68 -3.33 9.22
C VAL A 85 -8.76 -3.73 8.05
N ALA A 86 -7.54 -3.21 8.00
CA ALA A 86 -6.57 -3.56 6.97
C ALA A 86 -6.26 -5.08 6.96
N GLY A 87 -6.12 -5.67 8.15
CA GLY A 87 -5.94 -7.11 8.33
C GLY A 87 -7.12 -7.92 7.84
N CYS A 88 -8.32 -7.57 8.28
CA CYS A 88 -9.54 -8.21 7.81
C CYS A 88 -9.66 -8.13 6.29
N SER A 89 -9.44 -6.96 5.68
CA SER A 89 -9.47 -6.81 4.22
C SER A 89 -8.44 -7.68 3.50
N ASN A 90 -7.22 -7.81 4.04
CA ASN A 90 -6.20 -8.69 3.49
C ASN A 90 -6.62 -10.17 3.55
N TRP A 91 -7.04 -10.64 4.72
CA TRP A 91 -7.46 -12.03 4.92
C TRP A 91 -8.72 -12.37 4.11
N THR A 92 -9.70 -11.47 4.04
CA THR A 92 -10.88 -11.64 3.19
C THR A 92 -10.50 -11.72 1.71
N SER A 93 -9.57 -10.87 1.25
CA SER A 93 -9.10 -10.92 -0.14
C SER A 93 -8.39 -12.24 -0.46
N ASN A 94 -7.51 -12.71 0.44
CA ASN A 94 -6.86 -14.01 0.31
C ASN A 94 -7.87 -15.17 0.27
N PHE A 95 -8.87 -15.13 1.15
CA PHE A 95 -9.93 -16.14 1.18
C PHE A 95 -10.76 -16.15 -0.11
N LEU A 96 -11.15 -14.97 -0.62
CA LEU A 96 -11.86 -14.84 -1.89
C LEU A 96 -11.04 -15.36 -3.06
N VAL A 97 -9.76 -14.98 -3.14
CA VAL A 97 -8.86 -15.49 -4.18
C VAL A 97 -8.74 -17.01 -4.10
N GLY A 98 -8.52 -17.57 -2.90
CA GLY A 98 -8.42 -19.02 -2.70
C GLY A 98 -9.69 -19.78 -3.10
N MET A 99 -10.87 -19.23 -2.82
CA MET A 99 -12.14 -19.87 -3.21
C MET A 99 -12.48 -19.67 -4.69
N LEU A 100 -12.20 -18.50 -5.27
CA LEU A 100 -12.59 -18.17 -6.64
C LEU A 100 -11.59 -18.67 -7.67
N PHE A 101 -10.32 -18.86 -7.31
CA PHE A 101 -9.26 -19.26 -8.23
C PHE A 101 -9.56 -20.56 -8.99
N PRO A 102 -10.04 -21.66 -8.37
CA PRO A 102 -10.37 -22.89 -9.11
C PRO A 102 -11.48 -22.69 -10.16
N TYR A 103 -12.47 -21.83 -9.86
CA TYR A 103 -13.53 -21.49 -10.81
C TYR A 103 -12.99 -20.63 -11.95
N ALA A 104 -12.14 -19.65 -11.64
CA ALA A 104 -11.50 -18.79 -12.63
C ALA A 104 -10.55 -19.59 -13.53
N GLU A 105 -9.79 -20.53 -12.98
CA GLU A 105 -8.95 -21.46 -13.75
C GLU A 105 -9.79 -22.32 -14.68
N LYS A 106 -10.94 -22.85 -14.22
CA LYS A 106 -11.83 -23.63 -15.08
C LYS A 106 -12.40 -22.82 -16.26
N LEU A 107 -12.67 -21.53 -16.06
CA LEU A 107 -13.24 -20.66 -17.09
C LEU A 107 -12.18 -20.10 -18.05
N CYS A 108 -11.02 -19.71 -17.53
CA CYS A 108 -9.99 -18.98 -18.28
C CYS A 108 -8.80 -19.86 -18.69
N GLY A 109 -8.66 -21.05 -18.11
CA GLY A 109 -7.52 -21.94 -18.33
C GLY A 109 -6.19 -21.24 -18.05
N SER A 110 -5.26 -21.37 -19.00
CA SER A 110 -3.92 -20.77 -18.94
C SER A 110 -3.92 -19.24 -18.82
N TYR A 111 -5.03 -18.57 -19.14
CA TYR A 111 -5.16 -17.11 -19.11
C TYR A 111 -5.63 -16.56 -17.76
N VAL A 112 -5.87 -17.40 -16.74
CA VAL A 112 -6.36 -16.97 -15.42
C VAL A 112 -5.47 -15.89 -14.77
N PHE A 113 -4.15 -15.95 -15.00
CA PHE A 113 -3.19 -14.97 -14.48
C PHE A 113 -3.30 -13.57 -15.11
N LEU A 114 -3.95 -13.43 -16.26
CA LEU A 114 -4.23 -12.12 -16.86
C LEU A 114 -5.21 -11.30 -16.03
N ILE A 115 -6.12 -11.95 -15.29
CA ILE A 115 -7.04 -11.27 -14.38
C ILE A 115 -6.23 -10.55 -13.28
N PHE A 116 -5.26 -11.26 -12.70
CA PHE A 116 -4.35 -10.69 -11.71
C PHE A 116 -3.46 -9.60 -12.31
N LEU A 117 -2.99 -9.77 -13.55
CA LEU A 117 -2.23 -8.75 -14.26
C LEU A 117 -3.02 -7.44 -14.40
N VAL A 118 -4.31 -7.51 -14.76
CA VAL A 118 -5.16 -6.32 -14.86
C VAL A 118 -5.26 -5.60 -13.51
N PHE A 119 -5.50 -6.33 -12.42
CA PHE A 119 -5.52 -5.73 -11.08
C PHE A 119 -4.17 -5.12 -10.69
N LEU A 120 -3.06 -5.80 -10.99
CA LEU A 120 -1.71 -5.28 -10.71
C LEU A 120 -1.42 -3.99 -11.47
N VAL A 121 -1.83 -3.90 -12.74
CA VAL A 121 -1.68 -2.67 -13.53
C VAL A 121 -2.54 -1.54 -12.97
N ILE A 122 -3.80 -1.83 -12.60
CA ILE A 122 -4.68 -0.83 -11.98
C ILE A 122 -4.06 -0.31 -10.67
N PHE A 123 -3.56 -1.21 -9.80
CA PHE A 123 -2.90 -0.81 -8.56
C PHE A 123 -1.58 -0.09 -8.80
N PHE A 124 -0.83 -0.46 -9.85
CA PHE A 124 0.41 0.21 -10.21
C PHE A 124 0.13 1.66 -10.63
N VAL A 125 -0.84 1.87 -11.51
CA VAL A 125 -1.28 3.19 -11.95
C VAL A 125 -1.82 4.00 -10.77
N PHE A 126 -2.67 3.39 -9.94
CA PHE A 126 -3.20 4.04 -8.74
C PHE A 126 -2.08 4.49 -7.80
N THR A 127 -1.13 3.61 -7.46
CA THR A 127 0.01 3.93 -6.60
C THR A 127 0.88 5.02 -7.24
N PHE A 128 1.11 4.94 -8.55
CA PHE A 128 1.94 5.91 -9.24
C PHE A 128 1.36 7.33 -9.15
N PHE A 129 0.04 7.49 -9.30
CA PHE A 129 -0.61 8.81 -9.31
C PHE A 129 -1.12 9.28 -7.93
N LYS A 130 -1.63 8.37 -7.08
CA LYS A 130 -2.30 8.73 -5.82
C LYS A 130 -1.43 8.61 -4.58
N VAL A 131 -0.35 7.82 -4.61
CA VAL A 131 0.51 7.66 -3.44
C VAL A 131 1.70 8.62 -3.56
N PRO A 132 1.74 9.71 -2.77
CA PRO A 132 2.90 10.59 -2.70
C PRO A 132 4.08 9.86 -2.03
N GLU A 133 5.31 10.16 -2.45
CA GLU A 133 6.51 9.58 -1.83
C GLU A 133 6.65 10.10 -0.38
N THR A 134 6.61 9.20 0.60
CA THR A 134 6.76 9.55 2.03
C THR A 134 8.21 9.63 2.49
N LYS A 135 9.17 9.32 1.62
CA LYS A 135 10.59 9.28 1.97
C LYS A 135 11.15 10.70 2.16
N GLY A 136 11.53 11.03 3.39
CA GLY A 136 12.27 12.26 3.72
C GLY A 136 11.42 13.51 3.95
N ARG A 137 10.09 13.38 4.11
CA ARG A 137 9.21 14.48 4.53
C ARG A 137 8.79 14.30 6.00
N THR A 138 8.78 15.40 6.74
CA THR A 138 8.32 15.44 8.14
C THR A 138 6.80 15.22 8.20
N PHE A 139 6.31 14.71 9.34
CA PHE A 139 4.89 14.46 9.58
C PHE A 139 4.00 15.68 9.28
N GLU A 140 4.48 16.90 9.55
CA GLU A 140 3.80 18.17 9.28
C GLU A 140 3.61 18.47 7.78
N ASP A 141 4.52 18.06 6.91
CA ASP A 141 4.38 18.29 5.46
C ASP A 141 3.35 17.34 4.83
N ILE A 142 3.17 16.15 5.41
CA ILE A 142 2.17 15.18 4.98
C ILE A 142 0.79 15.60 5.46
N SER A 143 0.64 16.06 6.71
CA SER A 143 -0.65 16.54 7.24
C SER A 143 -1.13 17.80 6.49
N ARG A 144 -0.24 18.78 6.26
CA ARG A 144 -0.57 20.00 5.50
C ARG A 144 -0.95 19.73 4.04
N GLY A 145 -0.41 18.68 3.42
CA GLY A 145 -0.79 18.26 2.06
C GLY A 145 -2.20 17.65 1.97
N PHE A 146 -2.68 17.00 3.04
CA PHE A 146 -4.05 16.50 3.13
C PHE A 146 -5.04 17.59 3.58
N GLU A 147 -4.63 18.49 4.49
CA GLU A 147 -5.43 19.66 4.91
C GLU A 147 -5.62 20.67 3.78
N GLY A 148 -4.56 21.01 3.03
CA GLY A 148 -4.65 21.93 1.90
C GLY A 148 -5.47 21.41 0.71
N ARG A 149 -5.74 20.10 0.65
CA ARG A 149 -6.65 19.49 -0.35
C ARG A 149 -8.10 19.44 0.14
N ALA A 150 -8.33 19.47 1.46
CA ALA A 150 -9.65 19.59 2.06
C ALA A 150 -10.16 21.04 2.07
N GLU A 151 -9.26 22.03 2.19
CA GLU A 151 -9.61 23.46 2.20
C GLU A 151 -10.07 24.02 0.84
N GLY A 152 -9.91 23.27 -0.25
CA GLY A 152 -10.41 23.65 -1.58
C GLY A 152 -11.93 23.60 -1.76
N SER A 153 -12.71 23.21 -0.73
CA SER A 153 -14.17 23.05 -0.83
C SER A 153 -15.01 23.90 0.14
N SER A 154 -14.43 24.77 0.98
CA SER A 154 -15.24 25.67 1.83
C SER A 154 -14.44 26.87 2.32
N THR A 155 -14.50 27.95 1.54
CA THR A 155 -14.10 29.30 1.95
C THR A 155 -15.00 29.83 3.06
N SER A 156 -14.42 30.22 4.20
CA SER A 156 -14.80 31.42 4.98
C SER A 156 -13.68 31.78 5.96
N PRO A 157 -13.15 33.03 5.94
CA PRO A 157 -12.09 33.46 6.85
C PRO A 157 -12.68 34.11 8.11
N VAL A 158 -12.35 33.59 9.30
CA VAL A 158 -12.63 34.30 10.57
C VAL A 158 -11.41 34.26 11.49
N GLU A 159 -10.64 35.36 11.40
CA GLU A 159 -10.17 36.22 12.49
C GLU A 159 -9.37 35.63 13.67
N LYS A 160 -8.08 36.00 13.71
CA LYS A 160 -7.17 35.84 14.86
C LYS A 160 -7.60 36.76 16.01
N ASN A 161 -7.87 36.21 17.20
CA ASN A 161 -7.96 36.98 18.45
C ASN A 161 -6.72 36.73 19.34
N PRO A 162 -5.83 37.72 19.52
CA PRO A 162 -4.76 37.66 20.53
C PRO A 162 -5.25 38.24 21.86
N MET A 163 -5.81 37.43 22.76
CA MET A 163 -6.12 37.85 24.15
C MET A 163 -6.00 36.69 25.17
N VAL A 164 -4.86 36.00 25.21
CA VAL A 164 -4.57 35.00 26.27
C VAL A 164 -3.19 35.19 26.87
N GLU A 165 -2.77 36.44 27.09
CA GLU A 165 -1.51 36.72 27.78
C GLU A 165 -1.65 37.95 28.68
N LEU A 166 -2.49 37.87 29.72
CA LEU A 166 -2.53 38.91 30.77
C LEU A 166 -3.10 38.44 32.12
N ASN A 167 -2.95 37.17 32.48
CA ASN A 167 -3.37 36.68 33.81
C ASN A 167 -2.36 35.75 34.49
N SER A 168 -1.08 36.06 34.35
CA SER A 168 -0.01 35.35 35.07
C SER A 168 1.02 36.30 35.67
N ILE A 169 0.58 37.31 36.43
CA ILE A 169 1.43 38.00 37.42
C ILE A 169 0.57 38.38 38.64
N GLN A 170 0.45 37.47 39.60
CA GLN A 170 0.45 37.85 41.02
C GLN A 170 1.85 37.51 41.56
N PRO A 171 2.43 38.38 42.40
CA PRO A 171 2.48 37.99 43.81
C PRO A 171 2.36 39.14 44.83
N ASP A 172 1.79 38.79 45.97
CA ASP A 172 2.01 39.21 47.37
C ASP A 172 2.42 40.65 47.74
N LYS A 173 1.68 41.24 48.69
CA LYS A 173 2.13 41.47 50.09
C LYS A 173 1.10 42.23 50.96
N GLU A 174 1.01 41.77 52.22
CA GLU A 174 0.86 42.47 53.52
C GLU A 174 0.08 43.82 53.53
N VAL A 175 -0.94 44.01 54.37
CA VAL A 175 -0.95 44.08 55.85
C VAL A 175 -2.37 43.79 56.36
#